data_AF-A0A6G3MHS4-F1
#
_entry.id   AF-A0A6G3MHS4-F1
#
_cell.length_a   1.000
_cell.length_b   1.000
_cell.length_c   1.000
_cell.angle_alpha   90.00
_cell.angle_beta   90.00
_cell.angle_gamma   90.00
#
_symmetry.space_group_name_H-M   'P 1'
#
loop_
_entity.id
_entity.type
_entity.pdbx_description
1 polymer ?
#
loop_
_entity_poly.entity_id
_entity_poly.type
_entity_poly.pdbx_seq_one_letter_code
_entity_poly.pdbx_strand_id
1 'polypeptide(L)'
;MLNINVINEECSRNIRNSFSAVSKKFVMPSDFLTKDEGVMKGYNTYDRGSSIYSSVFGYSEKIDKLICVNPIKSRYQPEIGDVIVGRILEVAYKRWAVDIGAKQNAVLNLSTVNLPE
;
A
#
# COMPACT_ATOMS: atom_id res chain seq x y z
N MET A 1 -8.76 -21.43 42.50
CA MET A 1 -7.42 -20.95 42.11
C MET A 1 -6.79 -22.02 41.23
N LEU A 2 -6.68 -21.76 39.92
CA LEU A 2 -5.93 -22.61 38.99
C LEU A 2 -4.84 -21.73 38.38
N ASN A 3 -3.63 -21.87 38.91
CA ASN A 3 -2.43 -21.34 38.29
C ASN A 3 -2.11 -22.19 37.07
N ILE A 4 -2.18 -21.59 35.88
CA ILE A 4 -1.61 -22.16 34.66
C ILE A 4 -0.40 -21.30 34.31
N ASN A 5 0.78 -21.79 34.66
CA ASN A 5 2.04 -21.29 34.14
C ASN A 5 2.13 -21.70 32.67
N VAL A 6 1.99 -20.73 31.76
CA VAL A 6 2.33 -20.93 30.35
C VAL A 6 3.84 -20.76 30.22
N ILE A 7 4.48 -21.88 29.94
CA ILE A 7 5.91 -22.08 29.76
C ILE A 7 6.35 -21.45 28.42
N ASN A 8 7.35 -20.58 28.55
CA ASN A 8 8.48 -20.31 27.66
C ASN A 8 8.26 -19.98 26.18
N GLU A 9 8.69 -18.74 25.87
CA GLU A 9 9.71 -18.44 24.87
C GLU A 9 10.47 -19.67 24.34
N GLU A 10 10.20 -20.10 23.11
CA GLU A 10 11.13 -20.75 22.17
C GLU A 10 10.37 -21.30 20.96
N CYS A 11 9.92 -20.43 20.05
CA CYS A 11 9.50 -20.88 18.72
C CYS A 11 10.10 -19.98 17.64
N SER A 12 11.41 -20.03 17.52
CA SER A 12 12.15 -19.52 16.36
C SER A 12 13.39 -20.37 16.17
N ARG A 13 13.21 -21.60 15.66
CA ARG A 13 14.32 -22.44 15.17
C ARG A 13 14.09 -22.81 13.70
N ASN A 14 14.93 -22.18 12.88
CA ASN A 14 15.54 -22.66 11.63
C ASN A 14 14.68 -23.37 10.57
N ILE A 15 14.45 -22.67 9.46
CA ILE A 15 14.43 -23.27 8.12
C ILE A 15 15.53 -22.59 7.30
N ARG A 16 16.62 -23.31 7.06
CA ARG A 16 17.63 -22.97 6.05
C ARG A 16 17.13 -23.50 4.71
N ASN A 17 16.76 -22.62 3.78
CA ASN A 17 16.66 -22.94 2.37
C ASN A 17 17.25 -21.80 1.54
N SER A 18 18.31 -22.12 0.80
CA SER A 18 19.06 -21.25 -0.10
C SER A 18 18.33 -21.08 -1.42
N PHE A 19 17.29 -20.25 -1.36
CA PHE A 19 16.72 -19.39 -2.38
C PHE A 19 16.06 -18.35 -1.48
N SER A 20 16.51 -17.09 -1.47
CA SER A 20 16.02 -16.11 -0.48
C SER A 20 14.56 -15.80 -0.75
N ALA A 21 13.67 -16.68 -0.28
CA ALA A 21 12.25 -16.44 -0.19
C ALA A 21 12.13 -15.22 0.70
N VAL A 22 11.92 -14.05 0.07
CA VAL A 22 11.65 -12.80 0.77
C VAL A 22 10.39 -13.05 1.57
N SER A 23 10.54 -13.40 2.84
CA SER A 23 9.43 -13.63 3.75
C SER A 23 8.78 -12.27 3.96
N LYS A 24 7.73 -12.00 3.18
CA LYS A 24 6.94 -10.78 3.30
C LYS A 24 6.30 -10.78 4.69
N LYS A 25 6.68 -9.83 5.54
CA LYS A 25 6.11 -9.66 6.88
C LYS A 25 4.69 -9.14 6.74
N PHE A 26 3.70 -9.94 7.13
CA PHE A 26 2.32 -9.49 7.23
C PHE A 26 2.15 -8.58 8.45
N VAL A 27 1.35 -7.52 8.28
CA VAL A 27 1.10 -6.50 9.29
C VAL A 27 -0.39 -6.25 9.41
N MET A 28 -0.85 -6.07 10.64
CA MET A 28 -2.21 -5.65 10.95
C MET A 28 -2.32 -4.12 10.97
N PRO A 29 -3.51 -3.54 10.77
CA PRO A 29 -3.69 -2.12 11.06
C PRO A 29 -3.30 -1.83 12.52
N SER A 30 -2.63 -0.71 12.73
CA SER A 30 -2.01 -0.30 14.00
C SER A 30 -0.84 -1.17 14.49
N ASP A 31 -0.31 -2.08 13.68
CA ASP A 31 0.89 -2.84 14.02
C ASP A 31 2.15 -1.94 14.00
N PHE A 32 3.09 -2.22 14.88
CA PHE A 32 4.33 -1.46 15.03
C PHE A 32 5.34 -1.87 13.96
N LEU A 33 5.82 -0.89 13.19
CA LEU A 33 6.83 -1.13 12.16
C LEU A 33 8.23 -0.85 12.70
N THR A 34 8.51 0.42 13.02
CA THR A 34 9.87 0.90 13.37
C THR A 34 9.82 2.20 14.18
N LYS A 35 10.81 2.45 15.05
CA LYS A 35 11.00 3.69 15.83
C LYS A 35 12.22 4.53 15.39
N ASP A 36 12.94 4.08 14.38
CA ASP A 36 14.14 4.74 13.86
C ASP A 36 13.81 6.10 13.22
N GLU A 37 14.42 7.17 13.72
CA GLU A 37 14.21 8.55 13.24
C GLU A 37 14.77 8.81 11.83
N GLY A 38 15.62 7.91 11.32
CA GLY A 38 16.21 7.99 9.98
C GLY A 38 15.36 7.37 8.86
N VAL A 39 14.18 6.84 9.19
CA VAL A 39 13.30 6.12 8.27
C VAL A 39 12.16 7.02 7.81
N MET A 40 11.96 7.07 6.49
CA MET A 40 10.89 7.76 5.81
C MET A 40 9.62 6.91 5.78
N LYS A 41 8.50 7.56 6.04
CA LYS A 41 7.16 6.99 5.89
C LYS A 41 6.74 6.97 4.43
N GLY A 42 6.33 5.81 3.94
CA GLY A 42 5.72 5.61 2.64
C GLY A 42 4.20 5.47 2.72
N TYR A 43 3.60 4.96 1.65
CA TYR A 43 2.16 4.76 1.60
C TYR A 43 1.65 3.77 2.66
N ASN A 44 0.43 4.03 3.13
CA ASN A 44 -0.31 3.22 4.10
C ASN A 44 0.40 3.04 5.45
N THR A 45 1.28 3.97 5.80
CA THR A 45 1.88 4.09 7.13
C THR A 45 1.52 5.43 7.74
N TYR A 46 1.49 5.49 9.06
CA TYR A 46 1.31 6.74 9.79
C TYR A 46 2.29 6.82 10.95
N ASP A 47 2.64 8.06 11.30
CA ASP A 47 3.52 8.39 12.41
C ASP A 47 2.70 8.71 13.65
N ARG A 48 3.14 8.21 14.80
CA ARG A 48 2.62 8.59 16.11
C ARG A 48 3.79 8.82 17.05
N GLY A 49 4.05 10.09 17.35
CA GLY A 49 5.23 10.53 18.10
C GLY A 49 6.51 10.36 17.27
N SER A 50 7.28 9.31 17.57
CA SER A 50 8.53 8.95 16.89
C SER A 50 8.51 7.53 16.31
N SER A 51 7.33 6.91 16.24
CA SER A 51 7.16 5.52 15.80
C SER A 51 6.22 5.45 14.61
N ILE A 52 6.55 4.59 13.66
CA ILE A 52 5.78 4.36 12.44
C ILE A 52 4.92 3.10 12.66
N TYR A 53 3.64 3.24 12.36
CA TYR A 53 2.63 2.20 12.46
C TYR A 53 1.99 1.94 11.10
N SER A 54 1.46 0.73 10.93
CA SER A 54 0.68 0.39 9.73
C SER A 54 -0.73 0.97 9.80
N SER A 55 -1.22 1.57 8.72
CA SER A 55 -2.62 2.00 8.61
C SER A 55 -3.55 0.87 8.15
N VAL A 56 -3.02 -0.16 7.46
CA VAL A 56 -3.81 -1.16 6.73
C VAL A 56 -3.31 -2.58 6.98
N PHE A 57 -4.16 -3.56 6.66
CA PHE A 57 -3.75 -4.96 6.61
C PHE A 57 -3.02 -5.26 5.30
N GLY A 58 -1.81 -5.79 5.37
CA GLY A 58 -0.95 -5.94 4.21
C GLY A 58 0.37 -6.62 4.52
N TYR A 59 1.32 -6.50 3.60
CA TYR A 59 2.72 -6.82 3.86
C TYR A 59 3.56 -5.55 3.91
N SER A 60 4.49 -5.49 4.87
CA SER A 60 5.44 -4.38 4.96
C SER A 60 6.59 -4.60 3.98
N GLU A 61 6.92 -3.56 3.22
CA GLU A 61 8.06 -3.50 2.34
C GLU A 61 8.97 -2.37 2.80
N LYS A 62 10.25 -2.69 3.03
CA LYS A 62 11.28 -1.74 3.43
C LYS A 62 12.31 -1.65 2.31
N ILE A 63 12.38 -0.50 1.68
CA ILE A 63 13.35 -0.18 0.62
C ILE A 63 14.27 0.89 1.19
N ASP A 64 15.49 0.49 1.54
CA ASP A 64 16.47 1.34 2.23
C ASP A 64 15.89 2.00 3.50
N LYS A 65 15.65 3.32 3.40
CA LYS A 65 15.09 4.16 4.45
C LYS A 65 13.59 4.37 4.28
N LEU A 66 12.94 3.86 3.26
CA LEU A 66 11.50 3.99 3.04
C LEU A 66 10.78 2.74 3.52
N ILE A 67 9.78 2.91 4.38
CA ILE A 67 8.85 1.83 4.76
C ILE A 67 7.47 2.12 4.18
N CYS A 68 6.97 1.21 3.37
CA CYS A 68 5.59 1.22 2.88
C CYS A 68 4.88 -0.07 3.26
N VAL A 69 3.55 -0.01 3.32
CA VAL A 69 2.72 -1.20 3.51
C VAL A 69 1.87 -1.38 2.27
N ASN A 70 2.01 -2.54 1.64
CA ASN A 70 1.22 -2.93 0.49
C ASN A 70 -0.02 -3.69 0.96
N PRO A 71 -1.22 -3.15 0.77
CA PRO A 71 -2.45 -3.80 1.19
C PRO A 71 -2.73 -5.05 0.33
N ILE A 72 -3.41 -6.04 0.93
CA ILE A 72 -3.83 -7.25 0.17
C ILE A 72 -4.93 -6.91 -0.83
N LYS A 73 -5.78 -5.93 -0.51
CA LYS A 73 -6.84 -5.42 -1.37
C LYS A 73 -6.77 -3.90 -1.40
N SER A 74 -6.60 -3.32 -2.58
CA SER A 74 -6.73 -1.89 -2.80
C SER A 74 -7.44 -1.63 -4.11
N ARG A 75 -8.08 -0.46 -4.18
CA ARG A 75 -8.54 0.09 -5.44
C ARG A 75 -7.33 0.48 -6.31
N TYR A 76 -7.52 0.54 -7.63
CA TYR A 76 -6.49 1.04 -8.54
C TYR A 76 -6.01 2.45 -8.11
N GLN A 77 -4.69 2.59 -7.98
CA GLN A 77 -4.02 3.84 -7.64
C GLN A 77 -3.29 4.28 -8.90
N PRO A 78 -3.78 5.33 -9.61
CA PRO A 78 -3.23 5.71 -10.88
C PRO A 78 -1.85 6.35 -10.71
N GLU A 79 -0.88 5.87 -11.47
CA GLU A 79 0.46 6.44 -11.56
C GLU A 79 0.70 7.06 -12.95
N ILE A 80 1.71 7.91 -13.04
CA ILE A 80 2.03 8.61 -14.29
C ILE A 80 2.57 7.60 -15.31
N GLY A 81 1.98 7.58 -16.51
CA GLY A 81 2.38 6.68 -17.59
C GLY A 81 1.56 5.39 -17.68
N ASP A 82 0.60 5.19 -16.78
CA ASP A 82 -0.30 4.04 -16.85
C ASP A 82 -1.24 4.14 -18.07
N VAL A 83 -1.36 3.05 -18.81
CA VAL A 83 -2.35 2.90 -19.89
C VAL A 83 -3.58 2.21 -19.33
N ILE A 84 -4.70 2.93 -19.33
CA ILE A 84 -5.95 2.49 -18.70
C ILE A 84 -7.11 2.48 -19.68
N VAL A 85 -8.08 1.61 -19.42
CA VAL A 85 -9.36 1.58 -20.11
C VAL A 85 -10.43 2.06 -19.13
N GLY A 86 -11.16 3.09 -19.51
CA GLY A 86 -12.20 3.68 -18.67
C GLY A 86 -13.50 3.92 -19.43
N ARG A 87 -14.60 4.02 -18.69
CA ARG A 87 -15.93 4.33 -19.24
C ARG A 87 -16.24 5.81 -19.02
N ILE A 88 -16.75 6.50 -20.03
CA ILE A 88 -17.21 7.88 -19.88
C ILE A 88 -18.46 7.89 -19.00
N LEU A 89 -18.44 8.67 -17.91
CA LEU A 89 -19.56 8.85 -16.99
C LEU A 89 -20.40 10.07 -17.36
N GLU A 90 -19.75 11.23 -17.48
CA GLU A 90 -20.40 12.50 -17.77
C GLU A 90 -19.58 13.34 -18.74
N VAL A 91 -20.29 14.20 -19.47
CA VAL A 91 -19.71 15.17 -20.39
C VAL A 91 -19.90 16.56 -19.80
N ALA A 92 -18.79 17.23 -19.48
CA ALA A 92 -18.77 18.60 -18.99
C ALA A 92 -18.14 19.55 -20.01
N TYR A 93 -18.16 20.85 -19.72
CA TYR A 93 -17.56 21.85 -20.61
C TYR A 93 -16.05 21.62 -20.77
N LYS A 94 -15.61 21.30 -21.99
CA LYS A 94 -14.21 21.03 -22.39
C LYS A 94 -13.54 19.82 -21.71
N ARG A 95 -14.27 19.00 -20.96
CA ARG A 95 -13.72 17.83 -20.27
C ARG A 95 -14.76 16.72 -20.12
N TRP A 96 -14.30 15.49 -20.08
CA TRP A 96 -15.12 14.31 -19.80
C TRP A 96 -14.66 13.67 -18.49
N ALA A 97 -15.61 13.29 -17.64
CA ALA A 97 -15.28 12.49 -16.48
C ALA A 97 -15.33 11.00 -16.87
N VAL A 98 -14.25 10.29 -16.57
CA VAL A 98 -14.04 8.90 -16.96
C VAL A 98 -13.94 8.05 -15.69
N ASP A 99 -14.74 7.00 -15.60
CA ASP A 99 -14.59 5.95 -14.60
C ASP A 99 -13.41 5.07 -14.97
N ILE A 100 -12.40 5.08 -14.10
CA ILE A 100 -11.17 4.30 -14.21
C ILE A 100 -11.05 3.28 -13.09
N GLY A 101 -12.09 3.11 -12.26
CA GLY A 101 -12.05 2.23 -11.11
C GLY A 101 -11.06 2.68 -10.02
N ALA A 102 -10.61 3.94 -10.03
CA ALA A 102 -9.76 4.55 -8.99
C ALA A 102 -10.60 5.26 -7.92
N LYS A 103 -9.97 5.79 -6.86
CA LYS A 103 -10.70 6.45 -5.75
C LYS A 103 -11.51 7.65 -6.24
N GLN A 104 -11.05 8.28 -7.30
CA GLN A 104 -11.66 9.43 -7.95
C GLN A 104 -11.79 9.12 -9.45
N ASN A 105 -12.77 9.77 -10.09
CA ASN A 105 -12.92 9.70 -11.54
C ASN A 105 -11.78 10.47 -12.20
N ALA A 106 -11.30 9.95 -13.33
CA ALA A 106 -10.33 10.64 -14.15
C ALA A 106 -11.00 11.76 -14.96
N VAL A 107 -10.22 12.76 -15.34
CA VAL A 107 -10.65 13.85 -16.21
C VAL A 107 -9.89 13.73 -17.52
N LEU A 108 -10.63 13.60 -18.62
CA LEU A 108 -10.09 13.63 -19.98
C LEU A 108 -10.44 14.98 -20.60
N ASN A 109 -9.43 15.81 -20.84
CA ASN A 109 -9.62 17.12 -21.46
C ASN A 109 -9.89 16.95 -22.96
N LEU A 110 -10.71 17.84 -23.53
CA LEU A 110 -11.01 17.79 -24.97
C LEU A 110 -9.77 18.06 -25.83
N SER A 111 -8.81 18.84 -25.32
CA SER A 111 -7.57 19.17 -26.01
C SER A 111 -6.60 18.00 -26.15
N THR A 112 -6.81 16.91 -25.41
CA THR A 112 -5.92 15.73 -25.39
C THR A 112 -6.48 14.57 -26.21
N VAL A 113 -7.50 14.82 -27.03
CA VAL A 113 -8.15 13.82 -27.87
C VAL A 113 -7.82 14.10 -29.33
N ASN A 114 -7.56 13.05 -30.09
CA ASN A 114 -7.39 13.16 -31.53
C ASN A 114 -8.77 13.29 -32.18
N LEU A 115 -9.05 14.46 -32.75
CA LEU A 115 -10.21 14.66 -33.60
C LEU A 115 -9.92 14.07 -34.98
N PRO A 116 -10.89 13.40 -35.63
CA PRO A 116 -10.74 13.08 -37.04
C PRO A 116 -10.59 14.39 -37.82
N GLU A 117 -9.68 14.40 -38.80
CA GLU A 117 -9.59 15.51 -39.76
C GLU A 117 -10.84 15.62 -40.63
#